data_AF-A0A812Y5A2-F1
#
_entry.id   AF-A0A812Y5A2-F1
#
_cell.length_a   1.000
_cell.length_b   1.000
_cell.length_c   1.000
_cell.angle_alpha   90.00
_cell.angle_beta   90.00
_cell.angle_gamma   90.00
#
_symmetry.space_group_name_H-M   'P 1'
#
loop_
_entity.id
_entity.type
_entity.pdbx_description
1 polymer ?
#
loop_
_entity_poly.entity_id
_entity_poly.type
_entity_poly.pdbx_seq_one_letter_code
_entity_poly.pdbx_strand_id
1 'polypeptide(L)'
;MYLTQEDADCLGLCLDMAFGVPCLDQPTLSSLIPEQEAVQRHSRTKLPDLPHRQRFQRWYRALEIAEETARNYKTPQYPCRLTAWLQQALQQLCPGDDFDSLRAEFLHSHGRSVLQSLLQKGKLNIRSLLPTPLSTTARRQFLQNYSEGKGGILRPTLHGTNLVNHASIFERGLLIPDPCKNGLRVVHGSAHGLGIYTASLENPSLALDFVRPAWGSKAILLCGVVDDTSYTAEPKSFGGRVCRQQSTNIRVVGDAVIALTPDRVAPLFTAARVCFACCCCQYS
;
A
#
# COMPACT_ATOMS: atom_id res chain seq x y z
N MET A 1 -30.55 -18.23 -4.34
CA MET A 1 -29.08 -18.29 -4.23
C MET A 1 -28.69 -17.05 -3.42
N TYR A 2 -28.61 -17.19 -2.10
CA TYR A 2 -28.49 -16.07 -1.16
C TYR A 2 -27.01 -15.71 -0.97
N LEU A 3 -26.69 -14.43 -1.14
CA LEU A 3 -25.40 -13.85 -0.75
C LEU A 3 -25.35 -13.78 0.79
N THR A 4 -24.29 -14.30 1.39
CA THR A 4 -24.07 -14.31 2.85
C THR A 4 -23.37 -13.02 3.31
N GLN A 5 -23.59 -12.70 4.59
CA GLN A 5 -23.24 -11.46 5.28
C GLN A 5 -21.73 -11.22 5.51
N GLU A 6 -20.85 -12.01 4.90
CA GLU A 6 -19.40 -12.02 5.15
C GLU A 6 -18.61 -11.01 4.31
N ASP A 7 -19.24 -10.35 3.33
CA ASP A 7 -18.61 -9.26 2.55
C ASP A 7 -18.57 -7.91 3.31
N ALA A 8 -19.30 -7.77 4.43
CA ALA A 8 -19.41 -6.52 5.16
C ALA A 8 -18.22 -6.24 6.10
N ASP A 9 -17.57 -7.27 6.66
CA ASP A 9 -16.60 -7.08 7.74
C ASP A 9 -15.16 -6.83 7.28
N CYS A 10 -14.87 -6.99 5.99
CA CYS A 10 -13.59 -6.55 5.40
C CYS A 10 -13.64 -5.12 4.80
N LEU A 11 -14.80 -4.45 4.82
CA LEU A 11 -15.01 -3.12 4.22
C LEU A 11 -15.53 -2.06 5.21
N GLY A 12 -15.55 -2.34 6.52
CA GLY A 12 -16.10 -1.47 7.59
C GLY A 12 -15.44 -0.11 7.83
N LEU A 13 -14.61 0.41 6.91
CA LEU A 13 -14.07 1.78 6.96
C LEU A 13 -13.94 2.35 5.53
N CYS A 14 -15.04 2.54 4.81
CA CYS A 14 -15.16 3.52 3.71
C CYS A 14 -16.61 3.49 3.14
N LEU A 15 -17.56 4.06 3.87
CA LEU A 15 -18.85 4.45 3.31
C LEU A 15 -19.24 5.78 3.94
N ASP A 16 -18.59 6.83 3.48
CA ASP A 16 -19.18 8.16 3.37
C ASP A 16 -18.50 8.86 2.19
N MET A 17 -19.31 9.61 1.46
CA MET A 17 -19.03 10.26 0.17
C MET A 17 -19.24 9.37 -1.07
N ALA A 18 -20.49 9.32 -1.52
CA ALA A 18 -20.89 10.05 -2.74
C ALA A 18 -22.30 9.65 -3.19
N PHE A 19 -23.32 10.41 -2.79
CA PHE A 19 -24.50 10.65 -3.63
C PHE A 19 -25.04 12.05 -3.34
N GLY A 20 -24.88 12.95 -4.32
CA GLY A 20 -25.63 14.19 -4.37
C GLY A 20 -27.06 13.89 -4.81
N VAL A 21 -28.02 14.26 -3.97
CA VAL A 21 -29.45 14.29 -4.27
C VAL A 21 -29.97 15.67 -3.87
N PRO A 22 -30.82 16.34 -4.67
CA PRO A 22 -31.21 17.71 -4.42
C PRO A 22 -32.19 17.84 -3.25
N CYS A 23 -32.09 18.97 -2.55
CA CYS A 23 -33.03 19.42 -1.52
C CYS A 23 -34.47 19.44 -2.07
N LEU A 24 -35.34 18.63 -1.45
CA LEU A 24 -36.78 18.74 -1.53
C LEU A 24 -37.34 18.93 -0.12
N ASP A 25 -38.22 19.91 -0.01
CA ASP A 25 -38.83 20.43 1.22
C ASP A 25 -39.46 19.33 2.09
N GLN A 26 -39.14 19.35 3.38
CA GLN A 26 -39.80 18.50 4.36
C GLN A 26 -41.09 19.18 4.88
N PRO A 27 -42.24 18.49 4.84
CA PRO A 27 -43.43 18.93 5.56
C PRO A 27 -43.26 18.71 7.06
N THR A 28 -43.69 19.71 7.83
CA THR A 28 -43.82 19.68 9.29
C THR A 28 -44.93 18.72 9.71
N LEU A 29 -44.54 17.51 10.14
CA LEU A 29 -45.44 16.57 10.82
C LEU A 29 -45.43 16.85 12.33
N SER A 30 -46.22 17.86 12.69
CA SER A 30 -46.86 17.91 14.00
C SER A 30 -48.07 16.98 13.98
N SER A 31 -48.34 16.34 15.13
CA SER A 31 -49.50 15.54 15.51
C SER A 31 -49.41 14.02 15.38
N LEU A 32 -49.78 13.38 16.50
CA LEU A 32 -50.22 12.00 16.69
C LEU A 32 -49.16 10.93 16.99
N ILE A 33 -48.67 10.93 18.24
CA ILE A 33 -48.31 9.69 18.94
C ILE A 33 -49.11 9.66 20.25
N PRO A 34 -49.93 8.63 20.51
CA PRO A 34 -50.60 8.46 21.80
C PRO A 34 -49.58 8.06 22.87
N GLU A 35 -49.51 8.85 23.94
CA GLU A 35 -49.00 8.41 25.24
C GLU A 35 -49.80 7.20 25.72
N GLN A 36 -49.27 5.99 25.61
CA GLN A 36 -49.50 4.87 26.54
C GLN A 36 -48.45 3.78 26.32
N GLU A 37 -47.28 3.90 26.95
CA GLU A 37 -46.49 2.72 27.30
C GLU A 37 -46.17 2.73 28.78
N ALA A 38 -46.92 1.88 29.48
CA ALA A 38 -46.72 1.52 30.85
C ALA A 38 -45.26 1.07 31.05
N VAL A 39 -44.56 1.74 31.96
CA VAL A 39 -43.31 1.25 32.54
C VAL A 39 -43.64 -0.02 33.33
N GLN A 40 -43.70 -1.17 32.63
CA GLN A 40 -43.60 -2.48 33.24
C GLN A 40 -42.19 -2.59 33.80
N ARG A 41 -42.05 -2.16 35.06
CA ARG A 41 -40.96 -2.58 35.94
C ARG A 41 -40.99 -4.10 35.95
N HIS A 42 -40.25 -4.72 35.04
CA HIS A 42 -39.98 -6.13 35.07
C HIS A 42 -39.27 -6.37 36.38
N SER A 43 -40.05 -6.88 37.34
CA SER A 43 -39.60 -7.44 38.59
C SER A 43 -38.32 -8.19 38.29
N ARG A 44 -37.19 -7.76 38.87
CA ARG A 44 -35.95 -8.53 38.86
C ARG A 44 -36.31 -9.88 39.49
N THR A 45 -36.72 -10.83 38.66
CA THR A 45 -36.87 -12.22 39.03
C THR A 45 -35.47 -12.62 39.48
N LYS A 46 -35.30 -12.73 40.80
CA LYS A 46 -34.07 -13.26 41.39
C LYS A 46 -33.78 -14.55 40.64
N LEU A 47 -32.68 -14.55 39.87
CA LEU A 47 -32.22 -15.76 39.22
C LEU A 47 -32.14 -16.83 40.31
N PRO A 48 -32.69 -18.04 40.06
CA PRO A 48 -32.62 -19.11 41.04
C PRO A 48 -31.17 -19.31 41.45
N ASP A 49 -30.92 -19.41 42.76
CA ASP A 49 -29.60 -19.64 43.34
C ASP A 49 -29.09 -20.99 42.84
N LEU A 50 -28.36 -20.96 41.72
CA LEU A 50 -27.69 -22.13 41.20
C LEU A 50 -26.59 -22.51 42.19
N PRO A 51 -26.42 -23.80 42.52
CA PRO A 51 -25.35 -24.26 43.38
C PRO A 51 -24.02 -23.67 42.91
N HIS A 52 -23.23 -23.09 43.81
CA HIS A 52 -21.99 -22.35 43.51
C HIS A 52 -21.10 -23.06 42.46
N ARG A 53 -21.05 -24.41 42.48
CA ARG A 53 -20.32 -25.24 41.50
C ARG A 53 -20.79 -25.12 40.04
N GLN A 54 -22.08 -24.95 39.77
CA GLN A 54 -22.60 -24.87 38.38
C GLN A 54 -22.28 -23.53 37.71
N ARG A 55 -22.10 -22.46 38.51
CA ARG A 55 -21.76 -21.13 37.98
C ARG A 55 -20.36 -21.11 37.35
N PHE A 56 -19.40 -21.82 37.92
CA PHE A 56 -18.04 -21.91 37.39
C PHE A 56 -17.94 -22.81 36.16
N GLN A 57 -18.76 -23.86 36.05
CA GLN A 57 -18.74 -24.76 34.89
C GLN A 57 -19.03 -24.05 33.57
N ARG A 58 -19.96 -23.09 33.58
CA ARG A 58 -20.27 -22.27 32.39
C ARG A 58 -19.08 -21.40 31.99
N TRP A 59 -18.37 -20.85 32.96
CA TRP A 59 -17.20 -20.00 32.74
C TRP A 59 -16.01 -20.81 32.20
N TYR A 60 -15.72 -21.98 32.77
CA TYR A 60 -14.67 -22.87 32.26
C TYR A 60 -14.95 -23.35 30.85
N ARG A 61 -16.19 -23.73 30.54
CA ARG A 61 -16.59 -24.13 29.18
C ARG A 61 -16.46 -22.96 28.19
N ALA A 62 -16.82 -21.74 28.61
CA ALA A 62 -16.64 -20.57 27.77
C ALA A 62 -15.15 -20.26 27.52
N LEU A 63 -14.29 -20.43 28.53
CA LEU A 63 -12.84 -20.26 28.42
C LEU A 63 -12.23 -21.30 27.48
N GLU A 64 -12.64 -22.57 27.60
CA GLU A 64 -12.20 -23.67 26.74
C GLU A 64 -12.60 -23.43 25.28
N ILE A 65 -13.85 -23.02 25.03
CA ILE A 65 -14.32 -22.64 23.69
C ILE A 65 -13.54 -21.44 23.17
N ALA A 66 -13.25 -20.43 24.00
CA ALA A 66 -12.50 -19.25 23.58
C ALA A 66 -11.04 -19.61 23.24
N GLU A 67 -10.39 -20.47 24.01
CA GLU A 67 -9.04 -20.96 23.72
C GLU A 67 -9.00 -21.84 22.47
N GLU A 68 -9.96 -22.74 22.30
CA GLU A 68 -10.09 -23.57 21.11
C GLU A 68 -10.37 -22.70 19.88
N THR A 69 -11.26 -21.72 20.00
CA THR A 69 -11.53 -20.73 18.94
C THR A 69 -10.27 -19.94 18.62
N ALA A 70 -9.52 -19.46 19.61
CA ALA A 70 -8.28 -18.72 19.40
C ALA A 70 -7.17 -19.58 18.78
N ARG A 71 -7.08 -20.87 19.15
CA ARG A 71 -6.19 -21.86 18.50
C ARG A 71 -6.57 -22.09 17.04
N ASN A 72 -7.87 -22.21 16.76
CA ASN A 72 -8.41 -22.42 15.42
C ASN A 72 -8.45 -21.13 14.57
N TYR A 73 -8.38 -19.96 15.20
CA TYR A 73 -8.28 -18.66 14.53
C TYR A 73 -6.93 -18.44 13.84
N LYS A 74 -5.95 -19.34 14.04
CA LYS A 74 -4.57 -19.15 13.59
C LYS A 74 -4.33 -19.21 12.08
N THR A 75 -5.34 -19.51 11.26
CA THR A 75 -5.23 -19.25 9.82
C THR A 75 -6.64 -19.05 9.28
N PRO A 76 -7.03 -17.82 8.89
CA PRO A 76 -8.17 -17.70 7.99
C PRO A 76 -7.90 -18.61 6.79
N GLN A 77 -8.77 -19.61 6.58
CA GLN A 77 -8.66 -20.57 5.48
C GLN A 77 -8.70 -19.88 4.11
N TYR A 78 -9.15 -18.62 4.08
CA TYR A 78 -8.99 -17.75 2.94
C TYR A 78 -7.68 -16.97 3.08
N PRO A 79 -6.69 -17.18 2.18
CA PRO A 79 -5.56 -16.29 2.14
C PRO A 79 -6.11 -14.88 2.01
N CYS A 80 -5.78 -14.01 2.98
CA CYS A 80 -6.17 -12.62 2.86
C CYS A 80 -5.68 -12.11 1.50
N ARG A 81 -6.47 -11.25 0.83
CA ARG A 81 -6.17 -10.79 -0.54
C ARG A 81 -4.72 -10.32 -0.70
N LEU A 82 -4.15 -9.76 0.37
CA LEU A 82 -2.73 -9.42 0.49
C LEU A 82 -1.78 -10.58 0.22
N THR A 83 -1.94 -11.71 0.92
CA THR A 83 -1.11 -12.90 0.74
C THR A 83 -1.28 -13.48 -0.66
N ALA A 84 -2.50 -13.46 -1.22
CA ALA A 84 -2.74 -13.92 -2.58
C ALA A 84 -1.97 -13.08 -3.62
N TRP A 85 -1.95 -11.75 -3.49
CA TRP A 85 -1.19 -10.87 -4.40
C TRP A 85 0.32 -11.06 -4.27
N LEU A 86 0.83 -11.21 -3.05
CA LEU A 86 2.25 -11.49 -2.83
C LEU A 86 2.66 -12.83 -3.45
N GLN A 87 1.86 -13.87 -3.22
CA GLN A 87 2.11 -15.19 -3.80
C GLN A 87 2.06 -15.16 -5.33
N GLN A 88 1.08 -14.48 -5.91
CA GLN A 88 0.99 -14.31 -7.36
C GLN A 88 2.21 -13.56 -7.92
N ALA A 89 2.66 -12.50 -7.26
CA ALA A 89 3.84 -11.75 -7.68
C ALA A 89 5.11 -12.62 -7.62
N LEU A 90 5.26 -13.43 -6.56
CA LEU A 90 6.38 -14.37 -6.40
C LEU A 90 6.38 -15.47 -7.47
N GLN A 91 5.22 -15.98 -7.87
CA GLN A 91 5.09 -17.01 -8.92
C GLN A 91 5.50 -16.51 -10.32
N GLN A 92 5.54 -15.20 -10.55
CA GLN A 92 5.98 -14.60 -11.82
C GLN A 92 7.49 -14.35 -11.90
N LEU A 93 8.22 -14.58 -10.82
CA LEU A 93 9.67 -14.39 -10.77
C LEU A 93 10.38 -15.59 -11.40
N CYS A 94 11.45 -15.35 -12.16
CA CYS A 94 12.26 -16.39 -12.77
C CYS A 94 13.25 -16.96 -11.73
N PRO A 95 13.18 -18.26 -11.39
CA PRO A 95 14.19 -18.88 -10.53
C PRO A 95 15.58 -18.82 -11.17
N GLY A 96 16.60 -18.50 -10.37
CA GLY A 96 17.99 -18.43 -10.84
C GLY A 96 18.42 -17.09 -11.43
N ASP A 97 17.51 -16.12 -11.51
CA ASP A 97 17.83 -14.74 -11.87
C ASP A 97 18.13 -13.90 -10.61
N ASP A 98 19.31 -13.27 -10.56
CA ASP A 98 19.77 -12.52 -9.37
C ASP A 98 18.85 -11.34 -9.00
N PHE A 99 18.29 -10.68 -10.02
CA PHE A 99 17.39 -9.54 -9.78
C PHE A 99 16.03 -10.00 -9.25
N ASP A 100 15.52 -11.12 -9.77
CA ASP A 100 14.29 -11.73 -9.29
C ASP A 100 14.49 -12.35 -7.90
N SER A 101 15.68 -12.82 -7.57
CA SER A 101 16.04 -13.23 -6.20
C SER A 101 15.97 -12.03 -5.24
N LEU A 102 16.53 -10.88 -5.63
CA LEU A 102 16.40 -9.63 -4.87
C LEU A 102 14.93 -9.19 -4.73
N ARG A 103 14.13 -9.31 -5.79
CA ARG A 103 12.69 -9.01 -5.75
C ARG A 103 11.93 -9.92 -4.77
N ALA A 104 12.25 -11.20 -4.76
CA ALA A 104 11.64 -12.16 -3.85
C ALA A 104 11.97 -11.81 -2.39
N GLU A 105 13.25 -11.53 -2.09
CA GLU A 105 13.70 -11.06 -0.78
C GLU A 105 13.00 -9.75 -0.38
N PHE A 106 12.89 -8.81 -1.31
CA PHE A 106 12.20 -7.55 -1.10
C PHE A 106 10.72 -7.74 -0.75
N LEU A 107 9.99 -8.61 -1.46
CA LEU A 107 8.60 -8.91 -1.13
C LEU A 107 8.45 -9.66 0.19
N HIS A 108 9.39 -10.55 0.51
CA HIS A 108 9.39 -11.25 1.80
C HIS A 108 9.53 -10.25 2.95
N SER A 109 10.47 -9.31 2.84
CA SER A 109 10.79 -8.33 3.89
C SER A 109 9.79 -7.17 3.97
N HIS A 110 9.24 -6.73 2.83
CA HIS A 110 8.46 -5.47 2.75
C HIS A 110 7.08 -5.62 2.13
N GLY A 111 6.73 -6.75 1.51
CA GLY A 111 5.50 -6.90 0.74
C GLY A 111 4.24 -6.57 1.55
N ARG A 112 4.18 -7.01 2.81
CA ARG A 112 3.04 -6.73 3.70
C ARG A 112 2.92 -5.24 4.03
N SER A 113 4.01 -4.57 4.41
CA SER A 113 3.98 -3.15 4.79
C SER A 113 3.67 -2.25 3.59
N VAL A 114 4.19 -2.59 2.41
CA VAL A 114 3.88 -1.89 1.15
C VAL A 114 2.39 -1.95 0.86
N LEU A 115 1.80 -3.15 0.84
CA LEU A 115 0.39 -3.30 0.50
C LEU A 115 -0.50 -2.64 1.57
N GLN A 116 -0.15 -2.76 2.85
CA GLN A 116 -0.87 -2.09 3.91
C GLN A 116 -0.83 -0.55 3.74
N SER A 117 0.34 0.01 3.44
CA SER A 117 0.48 1.45 3.17
C SER A 117 -0.39 1.90 2.01
N LEU A 118 -0.33 1.21 0.87
CA LEU A 118 -1.12 1.56 -0.31
C LEU A 118 -2.63 1.43 -0.09
N LEU A 119 -3.09 0.39 0.61
CA LEU A 119 -4.51 0.20 0.92
C LEU A 119 -5.02 1.22 1.95
N GLN A 120 -4.33 1.37 3.08
CA GLN A 120 -4.83 2.14 4.23
C GLN A 120 -4.53 3.63 4.10
N LYS A 121 -3.28 3.99 3.78
CA LYS A 121 -2.84 5.38 3.69
C LYS A 121 -3.07 5.94 2.30
N GLY A 122 -2.80 5.15 1.26
CA GLY A 122 -2.95 5.55 -0.14
C GLY A 122 -4.37 5.42 -0.68
N LYS A 123 -5.26 4.71 0.02
CA LYS A 123 -6.64 4.40 -0.41
C LYS A 123 -6.68 3.82 -1.84
N LEU A 124 -5.62 3.11 -2.23
CA LEU A 124 -5.50 2.52 -3.55
C LEU A 124 -6.10 1.11 -3.52
N ASN A 125 -7.22 0.89 -4.20
CA ASN A 125 -7.81 -0.46 -4.33
C ASN A 125 -6.99 -1.32 -5.30
N ILE A 126 -5.89 -1.89 -4.81
CA ILE A 126 -4.99 -2.75 -5.59
C ILE A 126 -5.75 -3.98 -6.09
N ARG A 127 -5.55 -4.34 -7.36
CA ARG A 127 -6.05 -5.57 -7.96
C ARG A 127 -4.93 -6.48 -8.47
N SER A 128 -3.76 -5.92 -8.75
CA SER A 128 -2.59 -6.68 -9.19
C SER A 128 -1.30 -6.07 -8.67
N LEU A 129 -0.35 -6.95 -8.35
CA LEU A 129 1.06 -6.64 -8.08
C LEU A 129 1.90 -7.49 -9.03
N LEU A 130 2.59 -6.87 -9.97
CA LEU A 130 3.34 -7.57 -11.02
C LEU A 130 4.80 -7.13 -11.02
N PRO A 131 5.77 -8.03 -11.24
CA PRO A 131 7.17 -7.63 -11.48
C PRO A 131 7.25 -6.68 -12.67
N THR A 132 8.12 -5.68 -12.62
CA THR A 132 8.35 -4.79 -13.76
C THR A 132 9.21 -5.48 -14.83
N PRO A 133 8.97 -5.26 -16.13
CA PRO A 133 9.82 -5.81 -17.19
C PRO A 133 11.08 -4.95 -17.40
N LEU A 134 11.84 -4.69 -16.33
CA LEU A 134 13.03 -3.83 -16.35
C LEU A 134 14.13 -4.45 -17.23
N SER A 135 14.79 -3.64 -18.07
CA SER A 135 15.81 -4.11 -19.00
C SER A 135 17.02 -4.69 -18.28
N THR A 136 17.71 -5.64 -18.93
CA THR A 136 18.92 -6.29 -18.38
C THR A 136 19.99 -5.28 -17.98
N THR A 137 20.15 -4.19 -18.75
CA THR A 137 21.12 -3.13 -18.46
C THR A 137 20.78 -2.40 -17.14
N ALA A 138 19.54 -1.96 -16.97
CA ALA A 138 19.10 -1.27 -15.76
C ALA A 138 19.14 -2.20 -14.54
N ARG A 139 18.74 -3.48 -14.71
CA ARG A 139 18.83 -4.52 -13.68
C ARG A 139 20.27 -4.73 -13.20
N ARG A 140 21.22 -4.86 -14.14
CA ARG A 140 22.65 -5.04 -13.84
C ARG A 140 23.24 -3.85 -13.10
N GLN A 141 22.96 -2.63 -13.56
CA GLN A 141 23.46 -1.41 -12.92
C GLN A 141 22.98 -1.27 -11.47
N PHE A 142 21.71 -1.59 -11.21
CA PHE A 142 21.17 -1.59 -9.86
C PHE A 142 21.81 -2.68 -8.99
N LEU A 143 21.88 -3.92 -9.48
CA LEU A 143 22.49 -5.03 -8.74
C LEU A 143 23.94 -4.77 -8.42
N GLN A 144 24.72 -4.25 -9.37
CA GLN A 144 26.13 -3.94 -9.16
C GLN A 144 26.31 -3.00 -7.95
N ASN A 145 25.48 -1.97 -7.84
CA ASN A 145 25.57 -1.05 -6.69
C ASN A 145 25.01 -1.61 -5.39
N TYR A 146 24.07 -2.55 -5.46
CA TYR A 146 23.55 -3.25 -4.29
C TYR A 146 24.54 -4.30 -3.75
N SER A 147 25.13 -5.12 -4.63
CA SER A 147 25.99 -6.26 -4.27
C SER A 147 27.44 -5.88 -3.97
N GLU A 148 27.98 -4.81 -4.58
CA GLU A 148 29.34 -4.32 -4.30
C GLU A 148 29.52 -3.75 -2.88
N GLY A 149 28.56 -3.94 -1.98
CA GLY A 149 28.71 -3.56 -0.57
C GLY A 149 28.86 -2.06 -0.38
N LYS A 150 28.38 -1.23 -1.33
CA LYS A 150 28.38 0.25 -1.25
C LYS A 150 27.36 0.78 -0.22
N GLY A 151 27.15 0.03 0.86
CA GLY A 151 26.75 0.53 2.17
C GLY A 151 25.32 1.05 2.31
N GLY A 152 24.33 0.37 1.74
CA GLY A 152 22.93 0.81 1.87
C GLY A 152 21.97 -0.29 2.27
N ILE A 153 20.85 0.11 2.86
CA ILE A 153 19.72 -0.76 3.17
C ILE A 153 18.72 -0.62 2.03
N LEU A 154 18.26 -1.74 1.47
CA LEU A 154 17.19 -1.73 0.48
C LEU A 154 15.88 -1.30 1.16
N ARG A 155 15.34 -0.14 0.79
CA ARG A 155 14.10 0.41 1.36
C ARG A 155 12.97 0.45 0.33
N PRO A 156 11.74 0.10 0.74
CA PRO A 156 10.57 0.23 -0.11
C PRO A 156 10.16 1.71 -0.24
N THR A 157 10.01 2.17 -1.48
CA THR A 157 9.48 3.50 -1.80
C THR A 157 8.50 3.42 -2.96
N LEU A 158 7.76 4.50 -3.20
CA LEU A 158 6.72 4.57 -4.23
C LEU A 158 7.08 5.66 -5.23
N HIS A 159 7.08 5.33 -6.51
CA HIS A 159 7.27 6.30 -7.59
C HIS A 159 5.97 6.44 -8.38
N GLY A 160 5.40 7.65 -8.34
CA GLY A 160 4.25 8.01 -9.15
C GLY A 160 4.69 8.65 -10.45
N THR A 161 4.10 8.21 -11.55
CA THR A 161 4.32 8.77 -12.88
C THR A 161 3.12 8.47 -13.77
N ASN A 162 3.07 9.07 -14.96
CA ASN A 162 2.06 8.73 -15.95
C ASN A 162 2.35 7.34 -16.53
N LEU A 163 1.32 6.52 -16.74
CA LEU A 163 1.42 5.18 -17.29
C LEU A 163 2.18 5.16 -18.63
N VAL A 164 2.05 6.19 -19.46
CA VAL A 164 2.78 6.32 -20.74
C VAL A 164 4.31 6.33 -20.57
N ASN A 165 4.81 6.69 -19.38
CA ASN A 165 6.24 6.71 -19.09
C ASN A 165 6.78 5.32 -18.70
N HIS A 166 5.92 4.36 -18.35
CA HIS A 166 6.34 3.06 -17.85
C HIS A 166 7.24 2.31 -18.84
N ALA A 167 6.88 2.29 -20.13
CA ALA A 167 7.67 1.61 -21.16
C ALA A 167 9.12 2.14 -21.18
N SER A 168 9.29 3.45 -21.24
CA SER A 168 10.63 4.06 -21.20
C SER A 168 11.36 3.82 -19.88
N ILE A 169 10.65 3.79 -18.74
CA ILE A 169 11.25 3.53 -17.43
C ILE A 169 11.72 2.08 -17.34
N PHE A 170 10.95 1.13 -17.88
CA PHE A 170 11.33 -0.27 -17.92
C PHE A 170 12.50 -0.51 -18.88
N GLU A 171 12.57 0.20 -19.99
CA GLU A 171 13.67 0.09 -20.93
C GLU A 171 14.98 0.71 -20.38
N ARG A 172 14.91 1.91 -19.79
CA ARG A 172 16.11 2.71 -19.46
C ARG A 172 16.40 2.83 -17.96
N GLY A 173 15.52 2.31 -17.11
CA GLY A 173 15.51 2.64 -15.70
C GLY A 173 14.91 4.02 -15.41
N LEU A 174 14.96 4.43 -14.14
CA LEU A 174 14.60 5.78 -13.74
C LEU A 174 15.80 6.71 -14.02
N LEU A 175 15.54 7.81 -14.72
CA LEU A 175 16.58 8.74 -15.14
C LEU A 175 16.41 10.08 -14.42
N ILE A 176 17.55 10.68 -14.05
CA ILE A 176 17.59 12.06 -13.59
C ILE A 176 17.45 12.98 -14.81
N PRO A 177 16.55 13.98 -14.79
CA PRO A 177 16.36 14.86 -15.94
C PRO A 177 17.65 15.60 -16.32
N ASP A 178 18.08 15.45 -17.58
CA ASP A 178 19.24 16.15 -18.14
C ASP A 178 18.99 16.48 -19.62
N PRO A 179 18.62 17.73 -19.98
CA PRO A 179 18.29 18.10 -21.34
C PRO A 179 19.42 17.83 -22.35
N CYS A 180 20.67 17.89 -21.90
CA CYS A 180 21.84 17.71 -22.76
C CYS A 180 22.18 16.24 -22.98
N LYS A 181 21.97 15.37 -21.97
CA LYS A 181 22.34 13.95 -22.04
C LYS A 181 21.21 13.03 -22.45
N ASN A 182 20.00 13.27 -21.98
CA ASN A 182 18.85 12.36 -22.17
C ASN A 182 17.58 13.05 -22.67
N GLY A 183 17.63 14.38 -22.90
CA GLY A 183 16.51 15.17 -23.41
C GLY A 183 15.36 15.35 -22.43
N LEU A 184 15.46 14.81 -21.21
CA LEU A 184 14.42 14.95 -20.20
C LEU A 184 14.53 16.30 -19.53
N ARG A 185 13.39 16.99 -19.45
CA ARG A 185 13.26 18.25 -18.71
C ARG A 185 12.61 17.98 -17.37
N VAL A 186 12.87 18.85 -16.39
CA VAL A 186 12.18 18.82 -15.11
C VAL A 186 10.71 19.20 -15.35
N VAL A 187 9.80 18.23 -15.25
CA VAL A 187 8.34 18.44 -15.47
C VAL A 187 7.63 18.83 -14.18
N HIS A 188 8.13 18.33 -13.05
CA HIS A 188 7.61 18.62 -11.71
C HIS A 188 8.75 19.20 -10.88
N GLY A 189 8.49 20.28 -10.14
CA GLY A 189 9.53 21.12 -9.54
C GLY A 189 10.61 20.34 -8.79
N SER A 190 11.87 20.77 -8.93
CA SER A 190 13.03 20.20 -8.25
C SER A 190 13.28 20.88 -6.90
N ALA A 191 12.24 20.97 -6.06
CA ALA A 191 12.27 21.75 -4.81
C ALA A 191 13.37 21.31 -3.84
N HIS A 192 13.85 20.07 -3.96
CA HIS A 192 14.86 19.47 -3.10
C HIS A 192 16.11 19.07 -3.90
N GLY A 193 16.35 19.71 -5.03
CA GLY A 193 17.45 19.42 -5.95
C GLY A 193 17.06 18.49 -7.11
N LEU A 194 17.98 18.32 -8.04
CA LEU A 194 17.80 17.45 -9.20
C LEU A 194 18.03 15.98 -8.78
N GLY A 195 17.06 15.11 -9.07
CA GLY A 195 17.10 13.71 -8.68
C GLY A 195 15.83 12.96 -9.05
N ILE A 196 15.78 11.67 -8.72
CA ILE A 196 14.59 10.83 -8.87
C ILE A 196 13.82 10.83 -7.55
N TYR A 197 12.59 11.33 -7.59
CA TYR A 197 11.75 11.47 -6.40
C TYR A 197 10.88 10.24 -6.22
N THR A 198 10.92 9.66 -5.03
CA THR A 198 9.98 8.63 -4.56
C THR A 198 9.39 9.06 -3.22
N ALA A 199 8.25 8.47 -2.86
CA ALA A 199 7.62 8.68 -1.57
C ALA A 199 7.89 7.48 -0.64
N SER A 200 8.06 7.77 0.65
CA SER A 200 8.09 6.74 1.68
C SER A 200 6.73 6.04 1.80
N LEU A 201 6.71 4.86 2.42
CA LEU A 201 5.46 4.17 2.76
C LEU A 201 4.64 4.91 3.83
N GLU A 202 5.17 5.97 4.45
CA GLU A 202 4.42 6.78 5.41
C GLU A 202 3.44 7.73 4.73
N ASN A 203 3.72 8.12 3.49
CA ASN A 203 2.91 9.08 2.75
C ASN A 203 2.78 8.68 1.27
N PRO A 204 2.06 7.58 0.95
CA PRO A 204 1.85 7.14 -0.42
C PRO A 204 1.12 8.17 -1.28
N SER A 205 0.33 9.06 -0.68
CA SER A 205 -0.37 10.14 -1.38
C SER A 205 0.60 11.04 -2.16
N LEU A 206 1.79 11.30 -1.61
CA LEU A 206 2.82 12.08 -2.28
C LEU A 206 3.21 11.51 -3.65
N ALA A 207 3.28 10.19 -3.79
CA ALA A 207 3.52 9.56 -5.09
C ALA A 207 2.23 9.46 -5.93
N LEU A 208 1.10 9.16 -5.32
CA LEU A 208 -0.18 9.02 -6.02
C LEU A 208 -0.64 10.31 -6.72
N ASP A 209 -0.26 11.49 -6.22
CA ASP A 209 -0.55 12.79 -6.86
C ASP A 209 0.10 12.93 -8.24
N PHE A 210 1.14 12.14 -8.54
CA PHE A 210 1.81 12.08 -9.85
C PHE A 210 1.26 10.97 -10.75
N VAL A 211 0.36 10.12 -10.24
CA VAL A 211 -0.30 9.07 -11.04
C VAL A 211 -1.53 9.66 -11.72
N ARG A 212 -1.39 9.97 -13.02
CA ARG A 212 -2.54 10.41 -13.82
C ARG A 212 -3.40 9.20 -14.22
N PRO A 213 -4.72 9.25 -13.98
CA PRO A 213 -5.61 8.19 -14.45
C PRO A 213 -5.59 8.15 -15.98
N ALA A 214 -5.32 6.98 -16.54
CA ALA A 214 -5.39 6.72 -17.97
C ALA A 214 -6.41 5.61 -18.18
N TRP A 215 -7.52 5.89 -18.87
CA TRP A 215 -8.55 4.90 -19.20
C TRP A 215 -9.10 4.15 -17.97
N GLY A 216 -9.28 4.86 -16.85
CA GLY A 216 -9.74 4.27 -15.58
C GLY A 216 -8.69 3.44 -14.83
N SER A 217 -7.48 3.29 -15.38
CA SER A 217 -6.36 2.62 -14.72
C SER A 217 -5.50 3.60 -13.93
N LYS A 218 -5.11 3.17 -12.72
CA LYS A 218 -4.06 3.80 -11.92
C LYS A 218 -3.03 2.74 -11.61
N ALA A 219 -1.78 3.03 -11.93
CA ALA A 219 -0.63 2.19 -11.64
C ALA A 219 0.44 3.03 -10.95
N ILE A 220 1.08 2.46 -9.94
CA ILE A 220 2.19 3.07 -9.21
C ILE A 220 3.35 2.09 -9.21
N LEU A 221 4.57 2.61 -9.32
CA LEU A 221 5.77 1.80 -9.28
C LEU A 221 6.23 1.64 -7.84
N LEU A 222 6.34 0.39 -7.38
CA LEU A 222 7.00 0.04 -6.14
C LEU A 222 8.50 -0.08 -6.42
N CYS A 223 9.27 0.81 -5.81
CA CYS A 223 10.70 0.94 -6.05
C CYS A 223 11.50 0.45 -4.84
N GLY A 224 12.61 -0.22 -5.10
CA GLY A 224 13.66 -0.44 -4.11
C GLY A 224 14.69 0.68 -4.22
N VAL A 225 14.97 1.36 -3.10
CA VAL A 225 16.04 2.37 -3.00
C VAL A 225 17.15 1.81 -2.12
N VAL A 226 18.38 1.86 -2.59
CA VAL A 226 19.57 1.53 -1.78
C VAL A 226 19.92 2.75 -0.94
N ASP A 227 19.41 2.80 0.29
CA ASP A 227 19.54 3.92 1.20
C ASP A 227 20.84 3.82 2.02
N ASP A 228 21.81 4.67 1.68
CA ASP A 228 23.11 4.84 2.35
C ASP A 228 23.17 6.13 3.19
N THR A 229 22.01 6.70 3.55
CA THR A 229 21.96 7.95 4.30
C THR A 229 22.37 7.79 5.76
N SER A 230 22.96 8.85 6.30
CA SER A 230 23.19 9.03 7.74
C SER A 230 22.44 10.27 8.23
N TYR A 231 22.17 10.30 9.55
CA TYR A 231 21.60 11.49 10.17
C TYR A 231 22.58 12.65 10.07
N THR A 232 22.09 13.80 9.59
CA THR A 232 22.91 15.01 9.48
C THR A 232 22.88 15.74 10.82
N ALA A 233 24.06 16.11 11.34
CA ALA A 233 24.17 16.89 12.58
C ALA A 233 23.50 18.28 12.45
N GLU A 234 23.49 18.83 11.25
CA GLU A 234 22.88 20.11 10.91
C GLU A 234 21.73 19.91 9.90
N PRO A 235 20.47 19.86 10.35
CA PRO A 235 19.33 19.70 9.45
C PRO A 235 19.23 20.85 8.45
N LYS A 236 19.21 20.53 7.16
CA LYS A 236 19.05 21.53 6.08
C LYS A 236 17.58 21.68 5.72
N SER A 237 17.10 22.92 5.63
CA SER A 237 15.74 23.20 5.17
C SER A 237 15.70 23.34 3.65
N PHE A 238 14.72 22.70 3.02
CA PHE A 238 14.42 22.81 1.60
C PHE A 238 12.98 23.28 1.45
N GLY A 239 12.79 24.59 1.30
CA GLY A 239 11.48 25.21 1.44
C GLY A 239 10.92 24.98 2.85
N GLY A 240 9.67 24.54 2.94
CA GLY A 240 9.01 24.24 4.23
C GLY A 240 9.30 22.84 4.80
N ARG A 241 10.25 22.09 4.25
CA ARG A 241 10.57 20.72 4.69
C ARG A 241 12.02 20.62 5.14
N VAL A 242 12.27 19.74 6.12
CA VAL A 242 13.61 19.51 6.69
C VAL A 242 14.20 18.22 6.13
N CYS A 243 15.45 18.29 5.68
CA CYS A 243 16.26 17.14 5.32
C CYS A 243 16.81 16.50 6.61
N ARG A 244 16.35 15.28 6.92
CA ARG A 244 16.71 14.57 8.15
C ARG A 244 17.93 13.67 7.97
N GLN A 245 18.04 13.09 6.78
CA GLN A 245 19.08 12.12 6.44
C GLN A 245 19.57 12.40 5.03
N GLN A 246 20.88 12.34 4.81
CA GLN A 246 21.48 12.57 3.50
C GLN A 246 22.80 11.82 3.37
N SER A 247 23.10 11.38 2.14
CA SER A 247 24.41 10.95 1.67
C SER A 247 24.76 11.71 0.38
N THR A 248 25.83 11.29 -0.31
CA THR A 248 26.12 11.74 -1.67
C THR A 248 25.13 11.20 -2.70
N ASN A 249 24.44 10.11 -2.39
CA ASN A 249 23.62 9.35 -3.33
C ASN A 249 22.13 9.49 -3.07
N ILE A 250 21.72 9.67 -1.81
CA ILE A 250 20.32 9.70 -1.38
C ILE A 250 20.09 10.91 -0.48
N ARG A 251 18.90 11.51 -0.58
CA ARG A 251 18.43 12.57 0.33
C ARG A 251 17.02 12.26 0.80
N VAL A 252 16.77 12.40 2.10
CA VAL A 252 15.43 12.21 2.71
C VAL A 252 14.92 13.54 3.24
N VAL A 253 13.88 14.09 2.58
CA VAL A 253 13.27 15.38 2.90
C VAL A 253 11.78 15.19 3.21
N GLY A 254 11.41 15.28 4.49
CA GLY A 254 10.07 14.87 4.93
C GLY A 254 9.80 13.40 4.60
N ASP A 255 8.76 13.14 3.80
CA ASP A 255 8.41 11.79 3.32
C ASP A 255 8.96 11.49 1.91
N ALA A 256 9.67 12.43 1.29
CA ALA A 256 10.31 12.23 0.00
C ALA A 256 11.69 11.58 0.18
N VAL A 257 11.95 10.53 -0.60
CA VAL A 257 13.27 9.91 -0.76
C VAL A 257 13.75 10.23 -2.16
N ILE A 258 14.91 10.86 -2.27
CA ILE A 258 15.43 11.39 -3.53
C ILE A 258 16.74 10.68 -3.85
N ALA A 259 16.74 9.90 -4.93
CA ALA A 259 17.97 9.32 -5.46
C ALA A 259 18.69 10.33 -6.36
N LEU A 260 19.91 10.69 -5.98
CA LEU A 260 20.80 11.62 -6.67
C LEU A 260 21.65 10.93 -7.75
N THR A 261 21.63 9.60 -7.78
CA THR A 261 22.16 8.77 -8.87
C THR A 261 21.11 7.75 -9.33
N PRO A 262 20.99 7.46 -10.64
CA PRO A 262 19.92 6.62 -11.19
C PRO A 262 20.03 5.14 -10.79
N ASP A 263 21.23 4.70 -10.49
CA ASP A 263 21.56 3.31 -10.15
C ASP A 263 21.26 2.93 -8.68
N ARG A 264 20.78 3.89 -7.88
CA ARG A 264 20.37 3.68 -6.48
C ARG A 264 18.89 3.40 -6.30
N VAL A 265 18.12 3.43 -7.38
CA VAL A 265 16.68 3.17 -7.35
C VAL A 265 16.27 2.33 -8.56
N ALA A 266 15.51 1.28 -8.31
CA ALA A 266 14.92 0.46 -9.37
C ALA A 266 13.43 0.23 -9.13
N PRO A 267 12.58 0.35 -10.18
CA PRO A 267 11.20 -0.07 -10.08
C PRO A 267 11.18 -1.60 -10.05
N LEU A 268 10.73 -2.18 -8.94
CA LEU A 268 10.72 -3.62 -8.72
C LEU A 268 9.38 -4.24 -9.14
N PHE A 269 8.28 -3.57 -8.79
CA PHE A 269 6.92 -4.03 -9.09
C PHE A 269 6.02 -2.88 -9.54
N THR A 270 4.94 -3.21 -10.23
CA THR A 270 3.82 -2.31 -10.52
C THR A 270 2.62 -2.75 -9.69
N ALA A 271 2.08 -1.84 -8.87
CA ALA A 271 0.80 -2.03 -8.20
C ALA A 271 -0.28 -1.26 -8.97
N ALA A 272 -1.37 -1.94 -9.35
CA ALA A 272 -2.41 -1.34 -10.18
C ALA A 272 -3.83 -1.68 -9.70
N ARG A 273 -4.78 -0.78 -10.04
CA ARG A 273 -6.23 -0.97 -9.77
C ARG A 273 -6.94 -1.88 -10.76
N VAL A 274 -6.33 -2.23 -11.89
CA VAL A 274 -6.96 -3.04 -12.94
C VAL A 274 -6.14 -4.29 -13.14
N CYS A 275 -6.81 -5.44 -13.25
CA CYS A 275 -6.14 -6.68 -13.61
C CYS A 275 -5.81 -6.62 -15.11
N PHE A 276 -4.52 -6.44 -15.45
CA PHE A 276 -4.06 -6.43 -16.85
C PHE A 276 -4.20 -7.79 -17.55
N ALA A 277 -4.60 -8.84 -16.82
CA ALA A 277 -4.69 -10.22 -17.33
C ALA A 277 -5.73 -10.41 -18.46
N CYS A 278 -6.53 -9.40 -18.81
CA CYS A 278 -7.47 -9.47 -19.94
C CYS A 278 -7.00 -8.77 -21.23
N CYS A 279 -5.83 -8.12 -21.27
CA CYS A 279 -5.43 -7.33 -22.45
C CYS A 279 -4.61 -8.08 -23.52
N CYS A 280 -4.46 -9.42 -23.44
CA CYS A 280 -3.90 -10.20 -24.54
C CYS A 280 -4.77 -10.22 -25.83
N CYS A 281 -5.86 -9.44 -25.91
CA CYS A 281 -6.78 -9.42 -27.04
C CYS A 281 -6.84 -8.09 -27.82
N GLN A 282 -5.89 -7.14 -27.67
CA GLN A 282 -6.01 -5.83 -28.35
C GLN A 282 -4.84 -5.38 -29.24
N TYR A 283 -3.84 -6.24 -29.46
CA TYR A 283 -2.86 -6.02 -30.53
C TYR A 283 -2.70 -7.32 -31.33
N SER A 284 -3.66 -7.55 -32.22
CA SER A 284 -3.59 -8.46 -33.36
C SER A 284 -4.37 -7.83 -34.50
#